data_AF-A0A4S4A019-F1
#
_entry.id   AF-A0A4S4A019-F1
#
_cell.length_a   1.000
_cell.length_b   1.000
_cell.length_c   1.000
_cell.angle_alpha   90.00
_cell.angle_beta   90.00
_cell.angle_gamma   90.00
#
_symmetry.space_group_name_H-M   'P 1'
#
loop_
_entity.id
_entity.type
_entity.pdbx_description
1 polymer ?
#
loop_
_entity_poly.entity_id
_entity_poly.type
_entity_poly.pdbx_seq_one_letter_code
_entity_poly.pdbx_strand_id
1 'polypeptide(L)'
;MFLALLSGMFGIIYWYKLPNNKAKFFVLSIWLSALTELTGIFYTQITGQVNYMVFNIYMFIILPYYILFLKSILQQPKHKQVANVCFALFLVSVFVNLTFFQDVVEEVCFNNFAIGVVMILMLSCLYLMELFNSNLILSIKDTIFFWFVLGILLFYVPFLPFMLSLRWFLSGIHETTYSLIIFFLNVLMNTSFIFGFIWSKKRYHY
;
A
#
# COMPACT_ATOMS: atom_id res chain seq x y z
N MET A 1 -12.04 -7.58 5.88
CA MET A 1 -11.69 -7.99 7.24
C MET A 1 -10.77 -9.20 7.31
N PHE A 2 -10.82 -10.18 6.39
CA PHE A 2 -9.86 -11.32 6.40
C PHE A 2 -9.08 -11.50 5.08
N LEU A 3 -9.17 -10.53 4.18
CA LEU A 3 -8.57 -10.63 2.85
C LEU A 3 -7.04 -10.52 2.89
N ALA A 4 -6.51 -9.64 3.75
CA ALA A 4 -5.06 -9.53 4.00
C ALA A 4 -4.50 -10.79 4.67
N LEU A 5 -5.23 -11.38 5.62
CA LEU A 5 -4.84 -12.67 6.22
C LEU A 5 -4.80 -13.78 5.16
N LEU A 6 -5.84 -13.86 4.32
CA LEU A 6 -5.90 -14.84 3.24
C LEU A 6 -4.74 -14.67 2.25
N SER A 7 -4.49 -13.45 1.75
CA SER A 7 -3.38 -13.20 0.83
C SER A 7 -2.02 -13.44 1.50
N GLY A 8 -1.87 -13.13 2.79
CA GLY A 8 -0.69 -13.42 3.60
C GLY A 8 -0.43 -14.93 3.75
N MET A 9 -1.48 -15.73 3.96
CA MET A 9 -1.39 -17.19 3.98
C MET A 9 -0.93 -17.76 2.64
N PHE A 10 -1.49 -17.26 1.53
CA PHE A 10 -1.01 -17.62 0.19
C PHE A 10 0.47 -17.22 -0.01
N GLY A 11 0.88 -16.05 0.49
CA GLY A 11 2.28 -15.62 0.46
C GLY A 11 3.23 -16.57 1.19
N ILE A 12 2.82 -17.14 2.34
CA ILE A 12 3.59 -18.15 3.07
C ILE A 12 3.58 -19.50 2.34
N ILE A 13 2.43 -19.95 1.83
CA ILE A 13 2.33 -21.23 1.10
C ILE A 13 3.22 -21.21 -0.14
N TYR A 14 3.23 -20.09 -0.88
CA TYR A 14 4.05 -19.91 -2.08
C TYR A 14 5.43 -19.29 -1.80
N TRP A 15 5.90 -19.31 -0.55
CA TRP A 15 7.17 -18.69 -0.15
C TRP A 15 8.38 -19.21 -0.94
N TYR A 16 8.38 -20.50 -1.29
CA TYR A 16 9.43 -21.16 -2.08
C TYR A 16 9.54 -20.64 -3.53
N LYS A 17 8.46 -20.02 -4.06
CA LYS A 17 8.43 -19.39 -5.39
C LYS A 17 8.94 -17.95 -5.38
N LEU A 18 8.97 -17.29 -4.22
CA LEU A 18 9.37 -15.89 -4.12
C LEU A 18 10.84 -15.74 -4.54
N PRO A 19 11.15 -14.86 -5.53
CA PRO A 19 12.49 -14.79 -6.11
C PRO A 19 13.55 -14.32 -5.13
N ASN A 20 13.25 -13.22 -4.43
CA ASN A 20 14.23 -12.43 -3.69
C ASN A 20 13.64 -11.96 -2.35
N ASN A 21 14.51 -11.49 -1.46
CA ASN A 21 14.10 -10.95 -0.15
C ASN A 21 13.09 -9.81 -0.27
N LYS A 22 13.14 -9.00 -1.35
CA LYS A 22 12.16 -7.93 -1.61
C LYS A 22 10.72 -8.46 -1.62
N ALA A 23 10.47 -9.58 -2.30
CA ALA A 23 9.14 -10.20 -2.38
C ALA A 23 8.72 -10.81 -1.03
N LYS A 24 9.67 -11.37 -0.28
CA LYS A 24 9.44 -11.87 1.09
C LYS A 24 9.06 -10.75 2.06
N PHE A 25 9.75 -9.63 2.01
CA PHE A 25 9.41 -8.43 2.78
C PHE A 25 8.02 -7.89 2.40
N PHE A 26 7.60 -8.03 1.14
CA PHE A 26 6.25 -7.66 0.72
C PHE A 26 5.17 -8.57 1.35
N VAL A 27 5.44 -9.87 1.47
CA VAL A 27 4.55 -10.76 2.24
C VAL A 27 4.46 -10.32 3.69
N LEU A 28 5.58 -9.90 4.30
CA LEU A 28 5.55 -9.35 5.67
C LEU A 28 4.71 -8.08 5.78
N SER A 29 4.72 -7.19 4.78
CA SER A 29 3.85 -6.01 4.80
C SER A 29 2.35 -6.34 4.68
N ILE A 30 2.01 -7.42 3.95
CA ILE A 30 0.63 -7.93 3.92
C ILE A 30 0.22 -8.43 5.32
N TRP A 31 1.10 -9.18 6.00
CA TRP A 31 0.86 -9.61 7.37
C TRP A 31 0.76 -8.45 8.35
N LEU A 32 1.56 -7.39 8.17
CA LEU A 32 1.42 -6.16 8.94
C LEU A 32 0.02 -5.56 8.76
N SER A 33 -0.50 -5.48 7.53
CA SER A 33 -1.87 -5.00 7.25
C SER A 33 -2.91 -5.85 7.99
N ALA A 34 -2.78 -7.18 7.93
CA ALA A 34 -3.66 -8.11 8.61
C ALA A 34 -3.65 -7.90 10.14
N LEU A 35 -2.46 -7.73 10.73
CA LEU A 35 -2.32 -7.46 12.15
C LEU A 35 -2.93 -6.11 12.54
N THR A 36 -2.73 -5.06 11.73
CA THR A 36 -3.36 -3.74 11.96
C THR A 36 -4.89 -3.83 11.93
N GLU A 37 -5.48 -4.61 11.02
CA GLU A 37 -6.92 -4.82 11.01
C GLU A 37 -7.39 -5.46 12.33
N LEU A 38 -6.70 -6.50 12.81
CA LEU A 38 -7.04 -7.16 14.07
C LEU A 38 -6.86 -6.22 15.27
N THR A 39 -5.73 -5.50 15.36
CA THR A 39 -5.47 -4.57 16.46
C THR A 39 -6.48 -3.43 16.46
N GLY A 40 -6.90 -2.93 15.31
CA GLY A 40 -7.93 -1.91 15.18
C GLY A 40 -9.29 -2.34 15.74
N ILE A 41 -9.67 -3.61 15.56
CA ILE A 41 -10.91 -4.18 16.12
C ILE A 41 -10.79 -4.28 17.64
N PHE A 42 -9.73 -4.91 18.13
CA PHE A 42 -9.54 -5.10 19.58
C PHE A 42 -9.40 -3.77 20.30
N TYR A 43 -8.74 -2.78 19.69
CA TYR A 43 -8.63 -1.44 20.25
C TYR A 43 -10.01 -0.82 20.48
N THR A 44 -10.86 -0.76 19.45
CA THR A 44 -12.22 -0.20 19.58
C THR A 44 -13.08 -0.98 20.58
N GLN A 45 -12.96 -2.31 20.64
CA GLN A 45 -13.70 -3.12 21.61
C GLN A 45 -13.26 -2.89 23.06
N ILE A 46 -11.97 -2.67 23.31
CA ILE A 46 -11.41 -2.51 24.66
C ILE A 46 -11.55 -1.07 25.16
N THR A 47 -11.25 -0.08 24.32
CA THR A 47 -11.21 1.33 24.73
C THR A 47 -12.52 2.07 24.50
N GLY A 48 -13.39 1.55 23.63
CA GLY A 48 -14.59 2.25 23.16
C GLY A 48 -14.29 3.44 22.25
N GLN A 49 -13.02 3.69 21.91
CA GLN A 49 -12.61 4.81 21.08
C GLN A 49 -12.44 4.40 19.61
N VAL A 50 -12.55 5.40 18.73
CA VAL A 50 -12.25 5.24 17.31
C VAL A 50 -10.76 4.95 17.15
N ASN A 51 -10.41 4.03 16.26
CA ASN A 51 -9.06 3.47 16.13
C ASN A 51 -8.11 4.32 15.26
N TYR A 52 -8.23 5.65 15.30
CA TYR A 52 -7.41 6.57 14.50
C TYR A 52 -5.92 6.37 14.75
N MET A 53 -5.51 6.28 16.02
CA MET A 53 -4.11 6.06 16.41
C MET A 53 -3.51 4.80 15.77
N VAL A 54 -4.24 3.69 15.76
CA VAL A 54 -3.77 2.42 15.19
C VAL A 54 -3.49 2.56 13.70
N PHE A 55 -4.44 3.16 12.97
CA PHE A 55 -4.30 3.35 11.53
C PHE A 55 -3.28 4.45 11.16
N ASN A 56 -3.13 5.49 11.97
CA ASN A 56 -2.10 6.51 11.78
C ASN A 56 -0.69 5.93 11.96
N ILE A 57 -0.45 5.13 13.01
CA ILE A 57 0.83 4.44 13.21
C ILE A 57 1.11 3.49 12.05
N TYR A 58 0.12 2.70 11.64
CA TYR A 58 0.25 1.83 10.49
C TYR A 58 0.60 2.60 9.21
N MET A 59 -0.05 3.75 8.97
CA MET A 59 0.23 4.63 7.84
C MET A 59 1.70 5.08 7.82
N PHE A 60 2.23 5.52 8.97
CA PHE A 60 3.63 5.96 9.11
C PHE A 60 4.65 4.84 8.89
N ILE A 61 4.23 3.58 8.95
CA ILE A 61 5.07 2.42 8.64
C ILE A 61 4.91 1.99 7.18
N ILE A 62 3.66 1.86 6.70
CA ILE A 62 3.36 1.23 5.41
C ILE A 62 3.68 2.14 4.21
N LEU A 63 3.40 3.45 4.30
CA LEU A 63 3.68 4.37 3.21
C LEU A 63 5.18 4.51 2.90
N PRO A 64 6.07 4.76 3.87
CA PRO A 64 7.50 4.79 3.59
C PRO A 64 8.03 3.43 3.15
N TYR A 65 7.49 2.33 3.69
CA TYR A 65 7.80 0.99 3.22
C TYR A 65 7.49 0.84 1.72
N TYR A 66 6.29 1.22 1.26
CA TYR A 66 5.93 1.12 -0.16
C TYR A 66 6.81 1.99 -1.06
N ILE A 67 7.18 3.19 -0.63
CA ILE A 67 8.13 4.05 -1.37
C ILE A 67 9.48 3.35 -1.53
N LEU A 68 10.03 2.77 -0.45
CA LEU A 68 11.30 2.05 -0.48
C LEU A 68 11.23 0.74 -1.29
N PHE A 69 10.10 0.03 -1.19
CA PHE A 69 9.83 -1.15 -1.99
C PHE A 69 9.81 -0.80 -3.49
N LEU A 70 9.06 0.22 -3.89
CA LEU A 70 9.02 0.70 -5.28
C LEU A 70 10.40 1.13 -5.78
N LYS A 71 11.15 1.90 -4.98
CA LYS A 71 12.55 2.23 -5.28
C LYS A 71 13.40 0.99 -5.56
N SER A 72 13.20 -0.08 -4.78
CA SER A 72 14.00 -1.29 -4.88
C SER A 72 13.75 -2.08 -6.17
N ILE A 73 12.58 -1.93 -6.79
CA ILE A 73 12.20 -2.64 -8.02
C ILE A 73 12.34 -1.79 -9.28
N LEU A 74 12.51 -0.47 -9.16
CA LEU A 74 12.89 0.40 -10.28
C LEU A 74 14.26 0.00 -10.83
N GLN A 75 14.42 0.09 -12.14
CA GLN A 75 15.64 -0.26 -12.87
C GLN A 75 16.46 0.99 -13.21
N GLN A 76 15.82 2.06 -13.67
CA GLN A 76 16.54 3.24 -14.12
C GLN A 76 17.06 4.07 -12.93
N PRO A 77 18.33 4.52 -12.98
CA PRO A 77 18.91 5.32 -11.88
C PRO A 77 18.18 6.64 -11.68
N LYS A 78 17.68 7.26 -12.77
CA LYS A 78 16.88 8.50 -12.71
C LYS A 78 15.60 8.30 -11.90
N HIS A 79 14.85 7.22 -12.14
CA HIS A 79 13.64 6.94 -11.37
C HIS A 79 13.94 6.58 -9.92
N LYS A 80 15.07 5.93 -9.63
CA LYS A 80 15.53 5.72 -8.24
C LYS A 80 15.84 7.04 -7.52
N GLN A 81 16.38 8.03 -8.22
CA GLN A 81 16.57 9.37 -7.65
C GLN A 81 15.24 10.05 -7.35
N VAL A 82 14.26 9.96 -8.26
CA VAL A 82 12.88 10.44 -7.99
C VAL A 82 12.32 9.77 -6.73
N ALA A 83 12.50 8.46 -6.57
CA ALA A 83 12.05 7.75 -5.37
C ALA A 83 12.74 8.23 -4.08
N ASN A 84 14.03 8.58 -4.13
CA ASN A 84 14.71 9.19 -2.98
C ASN A 84 14.13 10.55 -2.62
N VAL A 85 13.82 11.38 -3.62
CA VAL A 85 13.19 12.69 -3.42
C VAL A 85 11.80 12.53 -2.82
N CYS A 86 10.97 11.62 -3.37
CA CYS A 86 9.67 11.29 -2.80
C CYS A 86 9.79 10.84 -1.33
N PHE A 87 10.72 9.94 -1.02
CA PHE A 87 10.93 9.47 0.34
C PHE A 87 11.32 10.61 1.29
N ALA A 88 12.27 11.46 0.90
CA ALA A 88 12.69 12.61 1.70
C ALA A 88 11.53 13.60 1.92
N LEU A 89 10.78 13.93 0.88
CA LEU A 89 9.61 14.81 0.98
C LEU A 89 8.52 14.22 1.88
N PHE A 90 8.28 12.90 1.83
CA PHE A 90 7.35 12.25 2.74
C PHE A 90 7.79 12.40 4.20
N LEU A 91 9.06 12.12 4.51
CA LEU A 91 9.58 12.28 5.87
C LEU A 91 9.50 13.72 6.37
N VAL A 92 9.82 14.69 5.52
CA VAL A 92 9.64 16.11 5.85
C VAL A 92 8.18 16.43 6.14
N SER A 93 7.24 15.90 5.33
CA SER A 93 5.80 16.11 5.57
C SER A 93 5.31 15.48 6.88
N VAL A 94 5.88 14.33 7.28
CA VAL A 94 5.60 13.69 8.57
C VAL A 94 6.10 14.58 9.70
N PHE A 95 7.35 15.02 9.63
CA PHE A 95 7.94 15.89 10.64
C PHE A 95 7.15 17.20 10.81
N VAL A 96 6.78 17.86 9.72
CA VAL A 96 6.01 19.11 9.75
C VAL A 96 4.60 18.91 10.29
N ASN A 97 3.86 17.88 9.85
CA ASN A 97 2.48 17.68 10.34
C ASN A 97 2.43 17.33 11.83
N LEU A 98 3.37 16.48 12.30
CA LEU A 98 3.44 16.08 13.71
C LEU A 98 3.83 17.23 14.65
N THR A 99 4.58 18.22 14.15
CA THR A 99 5.05 19.34 14.99
C THR A 99 4.08 20.52 15.01
N PHE A 100 3.33 20.75 13.94
CA PHE A 100 2.58 22.00 13.77
C PHE A 100 1.07 21.85 13.60
N PHE A 101 0.55 20.68 13.21
CA PHE A 101 -0.82 20.61 12.67
C PHE A 101 -1.75 19.56 13.29
N GLN A 102 -1.27 18.37 13.70
CA GLN A 102 -2.19 17.27 14.01
C GLN A 102 -1.80 16.48 15.26
N ASP A 103 -2.83 16.14 16.06
CA ASP A 103 -2.73 15.12 17.10
C ASP A 103 -2.92 13.73 16.45
N VAL A 104 -1.95 12.84 16.67
CA VAL A 104 -1.92 11.48 16.10
C VAL A 104 -2.99 10.58 16.71
N VAL A 105 -3.45 10.89 17.92
CA VAL A 105 -4.39 10.06 18.68
C VAL A 105 -5.82 10.39 18.31
N GLU A 106 -6.14 11.68 18.20
CA GLU A 106 -7.52 12.16 18.12
C GLU A 106 -8.03 12.35 16.69
N GLU A 107 -7.13 12.57 15.72
CA GLU A 107 -7.50 12.87 14.34
C GLU A 107 -6.82 11.98 13.31
N VAL A 108 -7.45 11.80 12.15
CA VAL A 108 -6.82 11.13 11.00
C VAL A 108 -5.73 12.02 10.42
N CYS A 109 -4.52 11.48 10.25
CA CYS A 109 -3.39 12.19 9.63
C CYS A 109 -3.54 12.31 8.10
N PHE A 110 -4.63 12.91 7.64
CA PHE A 110 -5.04 12.94 6.23
C PHE A 110 -3.98 13.56 5.32
N ASN A 111 -3.34 14.64 5.73
CA ASN A 111 -2.36 15.34 4.89
C ASN A 111 -1.19 14.42 4.56
N ASN A 112 -0.66 13.72 5.57
CA ASN A 112 0.40 12.73 5.40
C ASN A 112 -0.03 11.57 4.53
N PHE A 113 -1.26 11.09 4.75
CA PHE A 113 -1.85 10.04 3.92
C PHE A 113 -1.89 10.46 2.45
N ALA A 114 -2.46 11.63 2.14
CA ALA A 114 -2.61 12.10 0.77
C ALA A 114 -1.26 12.29 0.08
N ILE A 115 -0.29 12.93 0.75
CA ILE A 115 1.07 13.13 0.22
C ILE A 115 1.76 11.80 -0.07
N GLY A 116 1.75 10.87 0.90
CA GLY A 116 2.40 9.58 0.73
C GLY A 116 1.75 8.73 -0.35
N VAL A 117 0.42 8.75 -0.46
CA VAL A 117 -0.30 8.05 -1.52
C VAL A 117 0.03 8.63 -2.90
N VAL A 118 0.03 9.96 -3.07
CA VAL A 118 0.42 10.59 -4.35
C VAL A 118 1.83 10.15 -4.78
N MET A 119 2.77 10.09 -3.84
CA MET A 119 4.14 9.61 -4.11
C MET A 119 4.17 8.14 -4.54
N ILE A 120 3.41 7.28 -3.84
CA ILE A 120 3.29 5.85 -4.20
C ILE A 120 2.68 5.69 -5.59
N LEU A 121 1.63 6.44 -5.91
CA LEU A 121 0.99 6.40 -7.22
C LEU A 121 1.96 6.84 -8.32
N MET A 122 2.68 7.95 -8.12
CA MET A 122 3.71 8.42 -9.05
C MET A 122 4.78 7.35 -9.30
N LEU A 123 5.35 6.77 -8.23
CA LEU A 123 6.38 5.75 -8.35
C LEU A 123 5.88 4.44 -8.96
N SER A 124 4.63 4.07 -8.67
CA SER A 124 3.97 2.91 -9.29
C SER A 124 3.80 3.11 -10.80
N CYS A 125 3.40 4.30 -11.23
CA CYS A 125 3.33 4.65 -12.64
C CYS A 125 4.70 4.61 -13.32
N LEU A 126 5.75 5.15 -12.68
CA LEU A 126 7.12 5.07 -13.21
C LEU A 126 7.59 3.62 -13.37
N TYR A 127 7.31 2.76 -12.39
CA TYR A 127 7.60 1.34 -12.48
C TYR A 127 6.88 0.68 -13.67
N LEU A 128 5.59 0.94 -13.85
CA LEU A 128 4.85 0.42 -15.00
C LEU A 128 5.39 0.94 -16.33
N MET A 129 5.78 2.21 -16.41
CA MET A 129 6.41 2.77 -17.62
C MET A 129 7.74 2.08 -17.95
N GLU A 130 8.61 1.86 -16.97
CA GLU A 130 9.86 1.11 -17.19
C GLU A 130 9.58 -0.31 -17.67
N LEU A 131 8.59 -0.96 -17.06
CA LEU A 131 8.21 -2.32 -17.35
C LEU A 131 7.69 -2.46 -18.79
N PHE A 132 6.80 -1.57 -19.22
CA PHE A 132 6.24 -1.56 -20.58
C PHE A 132 7.24 -1.14 -21.65
N ASN A 133 8.20 -0.27 -21.32
CA ASN A 133 9.26 0.15 -22.25
C ASN A 133 10.42 -0.86 -22.33
N SER A 134 10.44 -1.88 -21.49
CA SER A 134 11.44 -2.94 -21.55
C SER A 134 11.15 -3.90 -22.70
N ASN A 135 12.19 -4.49 -23.30
CA ASN A 135 12.05 -5.51 -24.37
C ASN A 135 11.37 -6.83 -23.90
N LEU A 136 10.88 -6.87 -22.66
CA LEU A 136 10.35 -8.04 -21.98
C LEU A 136 8.81 -8.02 -21.88
N ILE A 137 8.11 -7.28 -22.74
CA ILE A 137 6.66 -7.09 -22.69
C ILE A 137 5.88 -8.43 -22.56
N LEU A 138 6.36 -9.48 -23.23
CA LEU A 138 5.73 -10.81 -23.20
C LEU A 138 5.84 -11.54 -21.85
N SER A 139 6.81 -11.24 -20.99
CA SER A 139 7.01 -11.88 -19.68
C SER A 139 6.63 -11.00 -18.48
N ILE A 140 6.10 -9.79 -18.70
CA ILE A 140 5.69 -8.85 -17.65
C ILE A 140 4.74 -9.50 -16.63
N LYS A 141 3.71 -10.19 -17.14
CA LYS A 141 2.70 -10.89 -16.32
C LYS A 141 3.27 -12.03 -15.47
N ASP A 142 4.46 -12.53 -15.82
CA ASP A 142 5.12 -13.61 -15.09
C ASP A 142 5.92 -13.06 -13.89
N THR A 143 6.08 -11.74 -13.77
CA THR A 143 6.75 -11.10 -12.64
C THR A 143 5.79 -10.90 -11.47
N ILE A 144 6.21 -11.29 -10.27
CA ILE A 144 5.40 -11.12 -9.07
C ILE A 144 5.23 -9.63 -8.68
N PHE A 145 6.25 -8.82 -8.96
CA PHE A 145 6.25 -7.40 -8.63
C PHE A 145 5.21 -6.60 -9.43
N PHE A 146 4.91 -7.01 -10.68
CA PHE A 146 3.82 -6.43 -11.46
C PHE A 146 2.49 -6.54 -10.71
N TRP A 147 2.15 -7.73 -10.23
CA TRP A 147 0.90 -7.98 -9.50
C TRP A 147 0.84 -7.25 -8.16
N PHE A 148 1.97 -7.07 -7.48
CA PHE A 148 2.06 -6.27 -6.26
C PHE A 148 1.81 -4.78 -6.54
N VAL A 149 2.46 -4.21 -7.55
CA VAL A 149 2.24 -2.79 -7.91
C VAL A 149 0.83 -2.57 -8.44
N LEU A 150 0.28 -3.51 -9.22
CA LEU A 150 -1.10 -3.48 -9.69
C LEU A 150 -2.09 -3.46 -8.51
N GLY A 151 -1.88 -4.31 -7.49
CA GLY A 151 -2.73 -4.31 -6.31
C GLY A 151 -2.69 -3.00 -5.53
N ILE A 152 -1.50 -2.42 -5.36
CA ILE A 152 -1.31 -1.09 -4.74
C ILE A 152 -2.10 -0.02 -5.52
N LEU A 153 -1.97 0.01 -6.85
CA LEU A 153 -2.68 0.97 -7.70
C LEU A 153 -4.20 0.79 -7.60
N LEU A 154 -4.70 -0.45 -7.71
CA LEU A 154 -6.12 -0.77 -7.63
C LEU A 154 -6.75 -0.34 -6.30
N PHE A 155 -5.98 -0.34 -5.21
CA PHE A 155 -6.43 0.20 -3.93
C PHE A 155 -6.36 1.73 -3.90
N TYR A 156 -5.17 2.30 -4.10
CA TYR A 156 -4.92 3.70 -3.76
C TYR A 156 -5.44 4.71 -4.80
N VAL A 157 -5.53 4.33 -6.08
CA VAL A 157 -6.08 5.21 -7.13
C VAL A 157 -7.52 5.63 -6.83
N PRO A 158 -8.46 4.70 -6.54
CA PRO A 158 -9.82 5.09 -6.16
C PRO A 158 -9.94 5.54 -4.69
N PHE A 159 -9.09 5.04 -3.79
CA PHE A 159 -9.20 5.38 -2.37
C PHE A 159 -8.84 6.84 -2.07
N LEU A 160 -7.83 7.39 -2.73
CA LEU A 160 -7.42 8.79 -2.55
C LEU A 160 -8.53 9.81 -2.89
N PRO A 161 -9.16 9.79 -4.09
CA PRO A 161 -10.25 10.71 -4.41
C PRO A 161 -11.48 10.46 -3.55
N PHE A 162 -11.76 9.22 -3.15
CA PHE A 162 -12.82 8.92 -2.20
C PHE A 162 -12.57 9.60 -0.84
N MET A 163 -11.35 9.49 -0.31
CA MET A 163 -10.94 10.16 0.92
C MET A 163 -11.00 11.70 0.81
N LEU A 164 -10.57 12.28 -0.31
CA LEU A 164 -10.72 13.72 -0.58
C LEU A 164 -12.20 14.13 -0.61
N SER A 165 -13.06 13.31 -1.22
CA SER A 165 -14.50 13.58 -1.30
C SER A 165 -15.17 13.59 0.08
N LEU A 166 -14.81 12.65 0.96
CA LEU A 166 -15.27 12.62 2.34
C LEU A 166 -14.87 13.88 3.10
N ARG A 167 -13.63 14.34 2.91
CA ARG A 167 -13.13 15.52 3.63
C ARG A 167 -13.74 16.83 3.16
N TRP A 168 -13.98 17.00 1.86
CA TRP A 168 -14.34 18.31 1.28
C TRP A 168 -15.79 18.45 0.82
N PHE A 169 -16.45 17.36 0.43
CA PHE A 169 -17.74 17.42 -0.24
C PHE A 169 -18.85 16.67 0.51
N LEU A 170 -18.49 15.61 1.23
CA LEU A 170 -19.45 14.62 1.72
C LEU A 170 -19.44 14.58 3.25
N SER A 171 -19.88 15.68 3.86
CA SER A 171 -20.27 15.74 5.26
C SER A 171 -21.57 14.92 5.47
N GLY A 172 -21.47 13.60 5.62
CA GLY A 172 -22.64 12.75 5.89
C GLY A 172 -22.68 11.38 5.22
N ILE A 173 -21.59 10.88 4.64
CA ILE A 173 -21.57 9.47 4.19
C ILE A 173 -21.76 8.55 5.41
N HIS A 174 -22.74 7.65 5.32
CA HIS A 174 -22.94 6.59 6.29
C HIS A 174 -21.75 5.63 6.35
N GLU A 175 -21.40 5.19 7.57
CA GLU A 175 -20.31 4.24 7.84
C GLU A 175 -20.39 2.96 6.98
N THR A 176 -21.60 2.56 6.61
CA THR A 176 -21.87 1.40 5.74
C THR A 176 -21.28 1.56 4.34
N THR A 177 -21.47 2.71 3.70
CA THR A 177 -20.93 2.99 2.35
C THR A 177 -19.40 3.04 2.38
N TYR A 178 -18.83 3.67 3.41
CA TYR A 178 -17.39 3.71 3.63
C TYR A 178 -16.80 2.30 3.75
N SER A 179 -17.40 1.47 4.60
CA SER A 179 -16.98 0.08 4.82
C SER A 179 -17.09 -0.76 3.55
N LEU A 180 -18.17 -0.61 2.77
CA LEU A 180 -18.35 -1.30 1.50
C LEU A 180 -17.26 -0.94 0.48
N ILE A 181 -16.95 0.35 0.32
CA ILE A 181 -15.89 0.78 -0.61
C ILE A 181 -14.55 0.19 -0.21
N ILE A 182 -14.17 0.31 1.07
CA ILE A 182 -12.92 -0.27 1.58
C ILE A 182 -12.89 -1.79 1.40
N PHE A 183 -14.02 -2.47 1.59
CA PHE A 183 -14.12 -3.91 1.35
C PHE A 183 -13.81 -4.24 -0.11
N PHE A 184 -14.45 -3.58 -1.08
CA PHE A 184 -14.19 -3.83 -2.50
C PHE A 184 -12.75 -3.52 -2.90
N LEU A 185 -12.19 -2.42 -2.41
CA LEU A 185 -10.79 -2.07 -2.69
C LEU A 185 -9.82 -3.11 -2.13
N ASN A 186 -10.09 -3.62 -0.92
CA ASN A 186 -9.33 -4.72 -0.35
C ASN A 186 -9.47 -6.02 -1.15
N VAL A 187 -10.66 -6.32 -1.71
CA VAL A 187 -10.84 -7.47 -2.60
C VAL A 187 -9.94 -7.33 -3.82
N LEU A 188 -9.97 -6.18 -4.49
CA LEU A 188 -9.15 -5.93 -5.68
C LEU A 188 -7.64 -6.03 -5.39
N MET A 189 -7.18 -5.40 -4.31
CA MET A 189 -5.77 -5.44 -3.91
C MET A 189 -5.30 -6.86 -3.59
N ASN A 190 -6.03 -7.56 -2.72
CA ASN A 190 -5.62 -8.87 -2.23
C ASN A 190 -5.74 -9.95 -3.31
N THR A 191 -6.75 -9.88 -4.18
CA THR A 191 -6.85 -10.79 -5.33
C THR A 191 -5.68 -10.60 -6.29
N SER A 192 -5.26 -9.35 -6.56
CA SER A 192 -4.05 -9.07 -7.34
C SER A 192 -2.81 -9.73 -6.72
N PHE A 193 -2.63 -9.61 -5.40
CA PHE A 193 -1.49 -10.25 -4.71
C PHE A 193 -1.53 -11.77 -4.81
N ILE A 194 -2.71 -12.37 -4.63
CA ILE A 194 -2.90 -13.82 -4.75
C ILE A 194 -2.60 -14.30 -6.17
N PHE A 195 -3.07 -13.59 -7.21
CA PHE A 195 -2.71 -13.89 -8.59
C PHE A 195 -1.19 -13.81 -8.80
N GLY A 196 -0.53 -12.81 -8.19
CA GLY A 196 0.93 -12.73 -8.16
C GLY A 196 1.60 -13.96 -7.58
N PHE A 197 1.13 -14.47 -6.43
CA PHE A 197 1.69 -15.68 -5.81
C PHE A 197 1.47 -16.95 -6.64
N ILE A 198 0.30 -17.08 -7.27
CA ILE A 198 -0.08 -18.28 -8.03
C ILE A 198 0.60 -18.32 -9.40
N TRP A 199 0.48 -17.23 -10.17
CA TRP A 199 0.84 -17.17 -11.58
C TRP A 199 2.32 -16.85 -11.82
N SER A 200 3.00 -16.21 -10.88
CA SER A 200 4.41 -15.85 -11.06
C SER A 200 5.31 -17.09 -11.23
N LYS A 201 6.28 -16.98 -12.14
CA LYS A 201 7.23 -18.04 -12.46
C LYS A 201 8.62 -17.62 -12.03
N LYS A 202 9.27 -18.47 -11.22
CA LYS A 202 10.60 -18.24 -10.64
C LYS A 202 11.69 -17.85 -11.66
N ARG A 203 11.53 -18.21 -12.94
CA ARG A 203 12.50 -17.98 -14.03
C ARG A 203 12.50 -16.56 -14.63
N TYR A 204 11.54 -15.69 -14.32
CA TYR A 204 11.42 -14.36 -14.95
C TYR A 204 11.68 -13.18 -14.01
N HIS A 205 12.33 -13.42 -12.88
CA HIS A 205 12.61 -12.37 -11.90
C HIS A 205 14.02 -11.80 -12.11
N TYR A 206 14.09 -10.68 -12.83
CA TYR A 206 15.27 -9.80 -12.85
C TYR A 206 15.36 -9.01 -11.53
#